data_AF-A0A7X3UIF3-F1
#
_entry.id   AF-A0A7X3UIF3-F1
#
_cell.length_a   1.000
_cell.length_b   1.000
_cell.length_c   1.000
_cell.angle_alpha   90.00
_cell.angle_beta   90.00
_cell.angle_gamma   90.00
#
_symmetry.space_group_name_H-M   'P 1'
#
loop_
_entity.id
_entity.type
_entity.pdbx_description
1 polymer ?
#
loop_
_entity_poly.entity_id
_entity_poly.type
_entity_poly.pdbx_seq_one_letter_code
_entity_poly.pdbx_strand_id
1 'polypeptide(L)' 'RKATLRTALKQTEAALEAGNVETAQELCRTVVSLLDRAAGKGVIKKGTANRQKSRLTRKLHAIAYPAA' A
#
# COMPACT_ATOMS: atom_id res chain seq x y z
N ARG A 1 -12.82 -2.72 10.03
CA ARG A 1 -13.03 -1.25 9.90
C ARG A 1 -12.46 -0.80 8.56
N LYS A 2 -13.30 -0.17 7.72
CA LYS A 2 -12.93 0.32 6.36
C LYS A 2 -12.20 1.66 6.39
N ALA A 3 -12.46 2.48 7.42
CA ALA A 3 -11.84 3.79 7.58
C ALA A 3 -10.32 3.72 7.75
N THR A 4 -9.83 2.85 8.63
CA THR A 4 -8.40 2.67 8.91
C THR A 4 -7.61 2.27 7.66
N LEU A 5 -8.19 1.43 6.81
CA LEU A 5 -7.61 1.06 5.51
C LEU A 5 -7.48 2.25 4.57
N ARG A 6 -8.52 3.07 4.47
CA ARG A 6 -8.52 4.27 3.60
C ARG A 6 -7.48 5.28 4.07
N THR A 7 -7.35 5.49 5.39
CA THR A 7 -6.36 6.40 5.95
C THR A 7 -4.94 5.89 5.70
N ALA A 8 -4.68 4.62 5.98
CA ALA A 8 -3.35 4.03 5.78
C ALA A 8 -2.93 4.08 4.30
N LEU A 9 -3.86 3.82 3.37
CA LEU A 9 -3.60 3.96 1.94
C LEU A 9 -3.20 5.39 1.55
N LYS A 10 -3.94 6.40 2.00
CA LYS A 10 -3.60 7.80 1.74
C LYS A 10 -2.24 8.20 2.30
N GLN A 11 -1.92 7.77 3.52
CA GLN A 11 -0.61 8.04 4.13
C GLN A 11 0.53 7.42 3.33
N THR A 12 0.33 6.20 2.84
CA THR A 12 1.34 5.51 2.01
C THR A 12 1.52 6.21 0.68
N GLU A 13 0.44 6.66 0.04
CA GLU A 13 0.52 7.44 -1.21
C GLU A 13 1.22 8.78 -1.00
N ALA A 14 0.94 9.49 0.09
CA ALA A 14 1.65 10.73 0.44
C ALA A 14 3.15 10.49 0.67
N ALA A 15 3.53 9.40 1.34
CA ALA A 15 4.94 9.05 1.55
C ALA A 15 5.65 8.68 0.25
N LEU A 16 4.95 8.00 -0.66
CA LEU A 16 5.44 7.69 -2.01
C LEU A 16 5.63 8.97 -2.84
N GLU A 17 4.68 9.92 -2.78
CA GLU A 17 4.80 11.22 -3.46
C GLU A 17 5.93 12.09 -2.89
N ALA A 18 6.18 11.99 -1.57
CA ALA A 18 7.28 12.68 -0.92
C ALA A 18 8.67 12.10 -1.25
N GLY A 19 8.76 10.99 -2.00
CA GLY A 19 10.03 10.39 -2.42
C GLY A 19 10.83 9.70 -1.31
N ASN A 20 10.26 9.52 -0.12
CA ASN A 20 10.94 8.87 1.00
C ASN A 20 10.82 7.35 0.91
N VAL A 21 11.84 6.69 0.36
CA VAL A 21 11.82 5.24 0.09
C VAL A 21 11.71 4.40 1.36
N GLU A 22 12.44 4.74 2.43
CA GLU A 22 12.41 3.98 3.70
C GLU A 22 11.02 4.02 4.34
N THR A 23 10.46 5.22 4.54
CA THR A 23 9.13 5.37 5.15
C THR A 23 8.05 4.77 4.26
N ALA A 24 8.17 4.87 2.94
CA ALA A 24 7.26 4.22 2.01
C ALA A 24 7.30 2.68 2.11
N GLN A 25 8.48 2.08 2.33
CA GLN A 25 8.62 0.63 2.54
C GLN A 25 7.94 0.16 3.83
N GLU A 26 8.15 0.87 4.94
CA GLU A 26 7.53 0.54 6.22
C GLU A 26 6.00 0.65 6.17
N LEU A 27 5.50 1.75 5.59
CA LEU A 27 4.07 1.99 5.42
C LEU A 27 3.45 0.96 4.46
N CYS A 28 4.12 0.62 3.36
CA CYS A 28 3.66 -0.44 2.46
C CYS A 28 3.52 -1.78 3.19
N ARG A 29 4.48 -2.16 4.03
CA ARG A 29 4.42 -3.42 4.79
C ARG A 29 3.21 -3.45 5.73
N THR A 30 2.95 -2.33 6.38
CA THR A 30 1.79 -2.16 7.27
C THR A 30 0.47 -2.26 6.50
N VAL A 31 0.37 -1.56 5.35
CA VAL A 31 -0.83 -1.57 4.51
C VAL A 31 -1.10 -2.94 3.91
N VAL A 32 -0.07 -3.69 3.49
CA VAL A 32 -0.23 -5.06 2.99
C VAL A 32 -0.90 -5.94 4.05
N SER A 33 -0.43 -5.89 5.30
CA SER A 33 -1.05 -6.65 6.40
C SER A 33 -2.51 -6.23 6.64
N LEU A 34 -2.82 -4.94 6.58
CA LEU A 34 -4.19 -4.44 6.72
C LEU A 34 -5.11 -4.89 5.58
N LEU A 35 -4.62 -4.90 4.34
CA LEU A 35 -5.35 -5.38 3.16
C LEU A 35 -5.68 -6.86 3.31
N ASP A 36 -4.73 -7.69 3.76
CA ASP A 36 -4.94 -9.12 3.96
C ASP A 36 -5.94 -9.41 5.08
N ARG A 37 -5.82 -8.71 6.21
CA ARG A 37 -6.81 -8.81 7.29
C ARG A 37 -8.20 -8.39 6.82
N ALA A 38 -8.30 -7.35 6.00
CA ALA A 38 -9.59 -6.88 5.47
C ALA A 38 -10.18 -7.83 4.42
N ALA A 39 -9.33 -8.47 3.61
CA ALA A 39 -9.76 -9.49 2.67
C ALA A 39 -10.23 -10.75 3.39
N GLY A 40 -9.52 -11.20 4.44
CA GLY A 40 -9.92 -12.33 5.29
C GLY A 40 -11.24 -12.09 6.02
N LYS A 41 -11.50 -10.84 6.45
CA LYS A 41 -12.77 -10.44 7.08
C LYS A 41 -13.89 -10.14 6.08
N GLY A 42 -13.67 -10.31 4.77
CA GLY A 42 -14.68 -10.03 3.74
C GLY A 42 -15.01 -8.55 3.52
N VAL A 43 -14.27 -7.62 4.14
CA VAL A 43 -14.48 -6.16 3.99
C VAL A 43 -14.12 -5.70 2.57
N ILE A 44 -13.15 -6.36 1.95
CA ILE A 44 -12.77 -6.17 0.55
C ILE A 44 -12.66 -7.54 -0.14
N LYS A 45 -12.95 -7.59 -1.44
CA LYS A 45 -12.72 -8.79 -2.24
C LYS A 45 -11.21 -9.07 -2.33
N LYS A 46 -10.82 -10.36 -2.35
CA LYS A 46 -9.43 -10.81 -2.51
C LYS A 46 -8.74 -10.14 -3.71
N GLY A 47 -9.43 -10.05 -4.85
CA GLY A 47 -8.90 -9.37 -6.04
C GLY A 47 -8.66 -7.87 -5.84
N THR A 48 -9.44 -7.18 -5.01
CA THR A 48 -9.21 -5.77 -4.69
C THR A 48 -7.98 -5.61 -3.81
N ALA A 49 -7.76 -6.50 -2.84
CA ALA A 49 -6.54 -6.52 -2.05
C ALA A 49 -5.31 -6.74 -2.95
N ASN A 50 -5.36 -7.73 -3.84
CA ASN A 50 -4.25 -8.04 -4.75
C ASN A 50 -3.92 -6.87 -5.69
N ARG A 51 -4.94 -6.21 -6.26
CA ARG A 51 -4.74 -5.01 -7.10
C ARG A 51 -4.08 -3.87 -6.32
N GLN A 52 -4.50 -3.65 -5.08
CA GLN A 52 -3.92 -2.61 -4.21
C GLN A 52 -2.44 -2.90 -3.91
N LYS A 53 -2.10 -4.14 -3.53
CA LYS A 53 -0.70 -4.54 -3.32
C LYS A 53 0.16 -4.31 -4.56
N SER A 54 -0.29 -4.80 -5.71
CA SER A 54 0.44 -4.66 -6.98
C SER A 54 0.70 -3.19 -7.34
N ARG A 55 -0.29 -2.31 -7.16
CA ARG A 55 -0.14 -0.86 -7.41
C ARG A 55 0.89 -0.23 -6.47
N LEU A 56 0.84 -0.52 -5.17
CA LEU A 56 1.77 0.03 -4.18
C LEU A 56 3.20 -0.44 -4.46
N THR A 57 3.40 -1.74 -4.71
CA THR A 57 4.71 -2.28 -5.05
C THR A 57 5.28 -1.64 -6.31
N ARG A 58 4.45 -1.44 -7.35
CA ARG A 58 4.88 -0.77 -8.59
C ARG A 58 5.32 0.68 -8.34
N LYS A 59 4.55 1.43 -7.56
CA LYS A 59 4.90 2.82 -7.19
C LYS A 59 6.21 2.86 -6.39
N LEU A 60 6.35 1.96 -5.41
CA LEU A 60 7.56 1.88 -4.58
C LEU A 60 8.79 1.52 -5.42
N HIS A 61 8.68 0.54 -6.31
CA HIS A 61 9.76 0.18 -7.23
C HIS A 61 10.14 1.35 -8.16
N ALA A 62 9.17 2.11 -8.66
CA ALA A 62 9.45 3.25 -9.52
C ALA A 62 10.25 4.36 -8.81
N ILE A 63 10.06 4.53 -7.50
CA ILE A 63 10.80 5.52 -6.70
C ILE A 63 12.14 4.95 -6.22
N ALA A 64 12.18 3.68 -5.82
CA ALA A 64 13.39 3.04 -5.31
C ALA A 64 14.42 2.73 -6.40
N TYR A 65 13.94 2.37 -7.58
CA TYR A 65 14.75 2.13 -8.78
C TYR A 65 14.19 3.00 -9.91
N PRO A 66 14.53 4.31 -9.93
CA PRO A 66 14.31 5.10 -11.12
C PRO A 66 15.17 4.45 -12.20
N ALA A 67 14.53 3.74 -13.13
CA ALA A 67 15.23 3.15 -14.25
C ALA A 67 15.97 4.26 -15.00
N ALA A 68 17.26 4.01 -15.27
CA ALA A 68 18.15 4.85 -16.07
C ALA A 68 17.53 5.30 -17.40
#